data_AF-A0A2V5PT48-F1
#
_entry.id   AF-A0A2V5PT48-F1
#
_cell.length_a   1.000
_cell.length_b   1.000
_cell.length_c   1.000
_cell.angle_alpha   90.00
_cell.angle_beta   90.00
_cell.angle_gamma   90.00
#
_symmetry.space_group_name_H-M   'P 1'
#
loop_
_entity.id
_entity.type
_entity.pdbx_description
1 polymer ?
#
loop_
_entity_poly.entity_id
_entity_poly.type
_entity_poly.pdbx_seq_one_letter_code
_entity_poly.pdbx_strand_id
1 'polypeptide(L)'
;WGAFRLTLYFFVGVIGTTAAAFFFGARFSNSMLFASLFFAFARFYPDQVIYILFILPVKIKWLAWVSAAFLLFGFFVNPNSYRMALVAAFMNYLIFFGPEIIYEARHRGEVSARRKRFAQQSRSETEPLHKCAVCGATELSDPNLDFRVARDGEEYCMAHLPRAESAIADERPSG
;
A
#
# COMPACT_ATOMS: atom_id res chain seq x y z
N TRP A 1 -0.03 -15.97 0.78
CA TRP A 1 -0.62 -16.94 1.74
C TRP A 1 -0.82 -18.25 1.00
N GLY A 2 -0.38 -19.39 1.55
CA GLY A 2 -0.37 -20.68 0.86
C GLY A 2 -1.38 -21.68 1.43
N ALA A 3 -1.56 -22.82 0.76
CA ALA A 3 -2.49 -23.88 1.17
C ALA A 3 -2.32 -24.29 2.64
N PHE A 4 -1.08 -24.43 3.12
CA PHE A 4 -0.80 -24.78 4.51
C PHE A 4 -1.39 -23.79 5.53
N ARG A 5 -1.22 -22.47 5.30
CA ARG A 5 -1.73 -21.43 6.23
C ARG A 5 -3.25 -21.40 6.24
N LEU A 6 -3.88 -21.62 5.08
CA LEU A 6 -5.33 -21.74 4.96
C LEU A 6 -5.87 -22.96 5.71
N THR A 7 -5.23 -24.10 5.53
CA THR A 7 -5.59 -25.34 6.22
C THR A 7 -5.45 -25.17 7.73
N LEU A 8 -4.34 -24.60 8.20
CA LEU A 8 -4.11 -24.32 9.62
C LEU A 8 -5.18 -23.36 10.18
N TYR A 9 -5.46 -22.27 9.47
CA TYR A 9 -6.50 -21.31 9.85
C TYR A 9 -7.87 -21.96 9.98
N PHE A 10 -8.23 -22.83 9.04
CA PHE A 10 -9.49 -23.54 9.06
C PHE A 10 -9.57 -24.52 10.24
N PHE A 11 -8.53 -25.34 10.46
CA PHE A 11 -8.51 -26.29 11.58
C PHE A 11 -8.53 -25.60 12.94
N VAL A 12 -7.76 -24.52 13.13
CA VAL A 12 -7.79 -23.72 14.36
C VAL A 12 -9.19 -23.15 14.59
N GLY A 13 -9.85 -22.69 13.52
CA GLY A 13 -11.24 -22.21 13.59
C GLY A 13 -12.24 -23.31 13.99
N VAL A 14 -12.14 -24.50 13.39
CA VAL A 14 -12.99 -25.65 13.71
C VAL A 14 -12.79 -26.08 15.17
N ILE A 15 -11.54 -26.23 15.62
CA ILE A 15 -11.22 -26.62 16.99
C ILE A 15 -11.72 -25.56 17.98
N GLY A 16 -11.46 -24.27 17.70
CA GLY A 16 -11.88 -23.18 18.57
C GLY A 16 -13.40 -23.07 18.70
N THR A 17 -14.14 -23.17 17.60
CA THR A 17 -15.62 -23.13 17.61
C THR A 17 -16.21 -24.37 18.27
N THR A 18 -15.61 -25.55 18.07
CA THR A 18 -16.03 -26.79 18.74
C THR A 18 -15.83 -26.69 20.25
N ALA A 19 -14.64 -26.27 20.71
CA ALA A 19 -14.37 -26.06 22.13
C ALA A 19 -15.36 -25.06 22.74
N ALA A 20 -15.59 -23.92 22.08
CA ALA A 20 -16.55 -22.93 22.54
C ALA A 20 -17.98 -23.50 22.64
N ALA A 21 -18.40 -24.35 21.69
CA ALA A 21 -19.70 -25.02 21.74
C ALA A 21 -19.84 -25.93 22.96
N PHE A 22 -18.79 -26.68 23.30
CA PHE A 22 -18.76 -27.53 24.49
C PHE A 22 -18.85 -26.73 25.80
N PHE A 23 -18.13 -25.62 25.93
CA PHE A 23 -18.10 -24.84 27.17
C PHE A 23 -19.29 -23.90 27.36
N PHE A 24 -19.79 -23.28 26.29
CA PHE A 24 -20.83 -22.26 26.37
C PHE A 24 -22.23 -22.76 26.01
N GLY A 25 -22.37 -24.05 25.65
CA GLY A 25 -23.66 -24.68 25.32
C GLY A 25 -24.39 -24.04 24.14
N ALA A 26 -23.73 -23.13 23.41
CA ALA A 26 -24.34 -22.44 22.29
C ALA A 26 -24.30 -23.35 21.06
N ARG A 27 -25.39 -23.35 20.29
CA ARG A 27 -25.38 -23.84 18.91
C ARG A 27 -24.57 -22.85 18.09
N PHE A 28 -23.25 -23.00 18.08
CA PHE A 28 -22.39 -22.25 17.18
C PHE A 28 -22.74 -22.68 15.77
N SER A 29 -23.45 -21.82 15.06
CA SER A 29 -23.74 -22.01 13.65
C SER A 29 -22.43 -22.04 12.87
N ASN A 30 -22.30 -23.00 11.95
CA ASN A 30 -21.19 -23.04 10.98
C ASN A 30 -21.10 -21.74 10.15
N SER A 31 -22.17 -20.94 10.11
CA SER A 31 -22.18 -19.63 9.44
C SER A 31 -21.09 -18.69 9.92
N MET A 32 -20.72 -18.74 11.21
CA MET A 32 -19.69 -17.86 11.75
C MET A 32 -18.29 -18.24 11.24
N LEU A 33 -18.03 -19.54 11.12
CA LEU A 33 -16.78 -20.06 10.57
C LEU A 33 -16.69 -19.77 9.07
N PHE A 34 -17.79 -19.97 8.32
CA PHE A 34 -17.82 -19.59 6.91
C PHE A 34 -17.72 -18.09 6.70
N ALA A 35 -18.28 -17.27 7.60
CA ALA A 35 -18.11 -15.83 7.55
C ALA A 35 -16.63 -15.44 7.72
N SER A 36 -15.93 -15.99 8.73
CA SER A 36 -14.52 -15.69 8.94
C SER A 36 -13.65 -16.12 7.73
N LEU A 37 -13.95 -17.29 7.14
CA LEU A 37 -13.32 -17.75 5.90
C LEU A 37 -13.61 -16.82 4.72
N PHE A 38 -14.84 -16.33 4.59
CA PHE A 38 -15.22 -15.37 3.57
C PHE A 38 -14.45 -14.05 3.73
N PHE A 39 -14.26 -13.54 4.95
CA PHE A 39 -13.44 -12.36 5.20
C PHE A 39 -11.96 -12.60 4.85
N ALA A 40 -11.43 -13.78 5.17
CA ALA A 40 -10.08 -14.18 4.77
C ALA A 40 -9.94 -14.20 3.24
N PHE A 41 -10.92 -14.75 2.53
CA PHE A 41 -10.96 -14.74 1.07
C PHE A 41 -11.04 -13.31 0.49
N ALA A 42 -11.94 -12.49 1.03
CA ALA A 42 -12.12 -11.09 0.62
C ALA A 42 -10.86 -10.24 0.83
N ARG A 43 -10.03 -10.60 1.81
CA ARG A 43 -8.75 -9.94 2.06
C ARG A 43 -7.73 -10.20 0.94
N PHE A 44 -7.63 -11.43 0.46
CA PHE A 44 -6.69 -11.78 -0.63
C PHE A 44 -7.18 -11.37 -2.01
N TYR A 45 -8.50 -11.39 -2.20
CA TYR A 45 -9.13 -11.23 -3.50
C TYR A 45 -10.21 -10.13 -3.50
N PRO A 46 -9.89 -8.88 -3.06
CA PRO A 46 -10.89 -7.83 -2.88
C PRO A 46 -11.49 -7.32 -4.20
N ASP A 47 -10.70 -7.33 -5.29
CA ASP A 47 -11.10 -6.85 -6.61
C ASP A 47 -11.60 -7.96 -7.53
N GLN A 48 -11.63 -9.22 -7.07
CA GLN A 48 -12.25 -10.30 -7.81
C GLN A 48 -13.76 -10.05 -7.95
N VAL A 49 -14.27 -10.28 -9.15
CA VAL A 49 -15.66 -10.01 -9.53
C VAL A 49 -16.43 -11.33 -9.54
N ILE A 50 -17.53 -11.37 -8.81
CA ILE A 50 -18.52 -12.44 -8.90
C ILE A 50 -19.78 -11.89 -9.58
N TYR A 51 -20.45 -12.72 -10.37
CA TYR A 51 -21.70 -12.35 -11.02
C TYR A 51 -22.87 -12.85 -10.17
N ILE A 52 -23.57 -11.93 -9.51
CA ILE A 52 -24.79 -12.27 -8.78
C ILE A 52 -25.86 -12.61 -9.82
N LEU A 53 -26.39 -13.84 -9.72
CA LEU A 53 -27.39 -14.39 -10.65
C LEU A 53 -26.94 -14.33 -12.12
N PHE A 54 -25.63 -14.38 -12.39
CA PHE A 54 -25.05 -14.23 -13.73
C PHE A 54 -25.31 -12.87 -14.41
N ILE A 55 -25.89 -11.88 -13.70
CA ILE A 55 -26.29 -10.59 -14.27
C ILE A 55 -25.45 -9.44 -13.69
N LEU A 56 -25.35 -9.34 -12.37
CA LEU A 56 -24.75 -8.19 -11.71
C LEU A 56 -23.29 -8.48 -11.31
N PRO A 57 -22.28 -7.87 -11.96
CA PRO A 57 -20.90 -8.00 -11.54
C PRO A 57 -20.66 -7.20 -10.25
N VAL A 58 -20.29 -7.89 -9.17
CA VAL A 58 -19.98 -7.27 -7.87
C VAL A 58 -18.59 -7.70 -7.42
N LYS A 59 -17.77 -6.72 -7.00
CA LYS A 59 -16.46 -6.99 -6.40
C LYS A 59 -16.64 -7.54 -4.99
N ILE A 60 -15.85 -8.54 -4.63
CA ILE A 60 -15.92 -9.21 -3.32
C ILE A 60 -15.75 -8.23 -2.15
N LYS A 61 -14.93 -7.17 -2.29
CA LYS A 61 -14.79 -6.15 -1.23
C LYS A 61 -16.12 -5.50 -0.83
N TRP A 62 -17.03 -5.27 -1.77
CA TRP A 62 -18.34 -4.66 -1.47
C TRP A 62 -19.22 -5.65 -0.71
N LEU A 63 -19.21 -6.91 -1.11
CA LEU A 63 -19.93 -7.97 -0.41
C LEU A 63 -19.39 -8.16 1.01
N ALA A 64 -18.07 -8.08 1.19
CA ALA A 64 -17.44 -8.11 2.51
C ALA A 64 -17.88 -6.96 3.41
N TRP A 65 -17.96 -5.73 2.89
CA TRP A 65 -18.47 -4.58 3.64
C TRP A 65 -19.93 -4.74 4.05
N VAL A 66 -20.78 -5.22 3.14
CA VAL A 66 -22.19 -5.49 3.42
C VAL A 66 -22.34 -6.57 4.50
N SER A 67 -21.63 -7.69 4.35
CA SER A 67 -21.62 -8.75 5.37
C SER A 67 -21.10 -8.24 6.72
N ALA A 68 -20.06 -7.41 6.73
CA ALA A 68 -19.53 -6.82 7.96
C ALA A 68 -20.57 -5.94 8.65
N ALA A 69 -21.30 -5.12 7.89
CA ALA A 69 -22.38 -4.29 8.42
C ALA A 69 -23.49 -5.13 9.04
N PHE A 70 -23.91 -6.23 8.39
CA PHE A 70 -24.91 -7.15 8.96
C PHE A 70 -24.42 -7.84 10.23
N LEU A 71 -23.17 -8.27 10.28
CA LEU A 71 -22.60 -8.91 11.46
C LEU A 71 -22.49 -7.94 12.64
N LEU A 72 -22.08 -6.69 12.38
CA LEU A 72 -22.01 -5.62 13.37
C LEU A 72 -23.40 -5.23 13.87
N PHE A 73 -24.37 -5.05 12.97
CA PHE A 73 -25.75 -4.82 13.37
C PHE A 73 -26.28 -5.98 14.23
N GLY A 74 -26.03 -7.21 13.79
CA GLY A 74 -26.37 -8.42 14.51
C GLY A 74 -25.74 -8.46 15.91
N PHE A 75 -24.52 -7.95 16.08
CA PHE A 75 -23.85 -7.90 17.38
C PHE A 75 -24.63 -7.08 18.42
N PHE A 76 -25.23 -5.96 18.01
CA PHE A 76 -26.00 -5.10 18.92
C PHE A 76 -27.38 -5.66 19.23
N VAL A 77 -28.05 -6.26 18.23
CA VAL A 77 -29.46 -6.69 18.35
C VAL A 77 -29.61 -8.11 18.92
N ASN A 78 -28.65 -9.01 18.69
CA ASN A 78 -28.78 -10.41 19.10
C ASN A 78 -28.31 -10.67 20.55
N PRO A 79 -28.76 -11.80 21.15
CA PRO A 79 -28.36 -12.22 22.50
C PRO A 79 -26.86 -12.53 22.61
N ASN A 80 -26.40 -12.66 23.86
CA ASN A 80 -24.99 -12.82 24.19
C ASN A 80 -24.34 -14.06 23.54
N SER A 81 -25.13 -15.11 23.29
CA SER A 81 -24.68 -16.30 22.56
C SER A 81 -24.17 -15.98 21.14
N TYR A 82 -24.89 -15.13 20.40
CA TYR A 82 -24.47 -14.67 19.07
C TYR A 82 -23.19 -13.83 19.16
N ARG A 83 -23.08 -12.95 20.15
CA ARG A 83 -21.91 -12.09 20.36
C ARG A 83 -20.66 -12.93 20.63
N MET A 84 -20.76 -13.93 21.49
CA MET A 84 -19.64 -14.83 21.78
C MET A 84 -19.25 -15.66 20.56
N ALA A 85 -20.22 -16.12 19.76
CA ALA A 85 -19.96 -16.77 18.48
C ALA A 85 -19.23 -15.88 17.48
N LEU A 86 -19.66 -14.62 17.36
CA LEU A 86 -19.02 -13.65 16.47
C LEU A 86 -17.58 -13.40 16.92
N VAL A 87 -17.38 -13.14 18.21
CA VAL A 87 -16.06 -12.86 18.78
C VAL A 87 -15.14 -14.07 18.59
N ALA A 88 -15.58 -15.30 18.89
CA ALA A 88 -14.75 -16.49 18.73
C ALA A 88 -14.31 -16.71 17.26
N ALA A 89 -15.22 -16.55 16.30
CA ALA A 89 -14.90 -16.73 14.88
C ALA A 89 -13.98 -15.62 14.34
N PHE A 90 -14.21 -14.37 14.74
CA PHE A 90 -13.36 -13.25 14.35
C PHE A 90 -12.05 -13.21 15.12
N MET A 91 -11.95 -13.79 16.32
CA MET A 91 -10.70 -13.91 17.04
C MET A 91 -9.70 -14.79 16.27
N ASN A 92 -10.15 -15.89 15.67
CA ASN A 92 -9.32 -16.68 14.75
C ASN A 92 -8.84 -15.82 13.56
N TYR A 93 -9.73 -15.04 12.96
CA TYR A 93 -9.36 -14.09 11.89
C TYR A 93 -8.32 -13.06 12.36
N LEU A 94 -8.52 -12.45 13.53
CA LEU A 94 -7.62 -11.43 14.08
C LEU A 94 -6.26 -12.01 14.48
N ILE A 95 -6.17 -13.25 14.95
CA ILE A 95 -4.89 -13.90 15.28
C ILE A 95 -4.03 -14.07 14.02
N PHE A 96 -4.63 -14.52 12.91
CA PHE A 96 -3.89 -14.78 11.67
C PHE A 96 -3.62 -13.52 10.86
N PHE A 97 -4.57 -12.60 10.80
CA PHE A 97 -4.50 -11.43 9.91
C PHE A 97 -4.22 -10.12 10.64
N GLY A 98 -4.46 -10.04 11.95
CA GLY A 98 -4.29 -8.82 12.74
C GLY A 98 -2.87 -8.24 12.70
N PRO A 99 -1.80 -9.02 12.92
CA PRO A 99 -0.43 -8.50 12.87
C PRO A 99 -0.08 -7.89 11.51
N GLU A 100 -0.51 -8.53 10.42
CA GLU A 100 -0.28 -8.08 9.05
C GLU A 100 -1.07 -6.80 8.74
N ILE A 101 -2.35 -6.73 9.15
CA ILE A 101 -3.19 -5.53 9.01
C ILE A 101 -2.57 -4.33 9.73
N ILE A 102 -2.09 -4.51 10.96
CA ILE A 102 -1.46 -3.43 11.75
C ILE A 102 -0.15 -2.98 11.09
N TYR A 103 0.67 -3.93 10.64
CA TYR A 103 1.93 -3.64 9.96
C TYR A 103 1.69 -2.83 8.67
N GLU A 104 0.75 -3.25 7.83
CA GLU A 104 0.42 -2.55 6.60
C GLU A 104 -0.17 -1.16 6.85
N ALA A 105 -1.05 -1.02 7.83
CA ALA A 105 -1.64 0.27 8.20
C ALA A 105 -0.56 1.26 8.65
N ARG A 106 0.38 0.80 9.49
CA ARG A 106 1.51 1.61 9.94
C ARG A 106 2.44 1.97 8.79
N HIS A 107 2.80 1.00 7.96
CA HIS A 107 3.69 1.23 6.82
C HIS A 107 3.08 2.20 5.80
N ARG A 108 1.78 2.08 5.51
CA ARG A 108 1.05 3.03 4.67
C ARG A 108 1.10 4.45 5.24
N GLY A 109 0.94 4.60 6.55
CA GLY A 109 1.08 5.89 7.24
C GLY A 109 2.49 6.48 7.08
N GLU A 110 3.52 5.68 7.29
CA GLU A 110 4.92 6.09 7.13
C GLU A 110 5.27 6.47 5.68
N VAL A 111 4.78 5.72 4.70
CA VAL A 111 4.98 6.03 3.27
C VAL A 111 4.25 7.32 2.88
N SER A 112 3.00 7.49 3.33
CA SER A 112 2.26 8.73 3.10
C SER A 112 2.95 9.93 3.75
N ALA A 113 3.47 9.78 4.96
CA ALA A 113 4.21 10.84 5.65
C ALA A 113 5.52 11.17 4.93
N ARG A 114 6.26 10.16 4.47
CA ARG A 114 7.48 10.34 3.66
C ARG A 114 7.19 11.05 2.34
N ARG A 115 6.13 10.67 1.62
CA ARG A 115 5.71 11.35 0.39
C ARG A 115 5.35 12.82 0.63
N LYS A 116 4.63 13.13 1.71
CA LYS A 116 4.32 14.52 2.09
C LYS A 116 5.58 15.33 2.38
N ARG A 117 6.53 14.76 3.13
CA ARG A 117 7.82 15.42 3.39
C ARG A 117 8.61 15.64 2.11
N PHE A 118 8.67 14.64 1.23
CA PHE A 118 9.33 14.78 -0.06
C PHE A 118 8.65 15.85 -0.94
N ALA A 119 7.32 15.92 -0.97
CA ALA A 119 6.60 16.96 -1.71
C ALA A 119 6.76 18.37 -1.10
N GLN A 120 7.04 18.48 0.20
CA GLN A 120 7.34 19.76 0.87
C GLN A 120 8.81 20.16 0.73
N GLN A 121 9.71 19.18 0.67
CA GLN A 121 11.16 19.37 0.54
C GLN A 121 11.64 19.32 -0.92
N SER A 122 10.79 18.89 -1.85
CA SER A 122 11.09 18.94 -3.28
C SER A 122 11.30 20.39 -3.67
N ARG A 123 12.39 20.64 -4.39
CA ARG A 123 12.74 21.97 -4.90
C ARG A 123 11.53 22.63 -5.55
N SER A 124 11.38 23.93 -5.29
CA SER A 124 10.38 24.72 -6.00
C SER A 124 10.64 24.65 -7.49
N GLU A 125 9.58 24.54 -8.28
CA GLU A 125 9.64 24.58 -9.76
C GLU A 125 10.29 25.88 -10.27
N THR A 126 10.34 26.91 -9.43
CA THR A 126 10.98 28.22 -9.68
C THR A 126 12.49 28.27 -9.44
N GLU A 127 13.11 27.21 -8.91
CA GLU A 127 14.55 27.20 -8.65
C GLU A 127 15.28 26.48 -9.80
N PRO A 128 16.19 27.14 -10.55
CA PRO A 128 16.81 26.57 -11.75
C PRO A 128 17.82 25.46 -11.41
N LEU A 129 17.57 24.24 -11.87
CA LEU A 129 18.42 23.06 -11.74
C LEU A 129 19.73 23.24 -12.50
N HIS A 130 19.67 23.85 -13.69
CA HIS A 130 20.81 24.06 -14.56
C HIS A 130 21.13 25.54 -14.70
N LYS A 131 22.42 25.86 -14.73
CA LYS A 131 22.88 27.22 -14.95
C LYS A 131 24.18 27.22 -15.72
N CYS A 132 24.19 27.86 -16.88
CA CYS A 132 25.41 28.01 -17.65
C CYS A 132 26.39 28.96 -16.93
N ALA A 133 27.64 28.53 -16.71
CA ALA A 133 28.69 29.33 -16.07
C ALA A 133 29.07 30.59 -16.86
N VAL A 134 28.86 30.60 -18.19
CA VAL A 134 29.27 31.71 -19.08
C VAL A 134 28.15 32.75 -19.25
N CYS A 135 26.96 32.33 -19.68
CA CYS A 135 25.86 33.25 -19.97
C CYS A 135 24.80 33.34 -18.88
N GLY A 136 24.85 32.47 -17.87
CA GLY A 136 23.86 32.44 -16.80
C GLY A 136 22.47 31.93 -17.21
N ALA A 137 22.29 31.47 -18.46
CA ALA A 137 21.04 30.88 -18.91
C ALA A 137 20.70 29.64 -18.07
N THR A 138 19.42 29.48 -17.79
CA THR A 138 18.84 28.38 -17.01
C THR A 138 17.73 27.70 -17.81
N GLU A 139 17.36 26.49 -17.43
CA GLU A 139 16.27 25.76 -18.08
C GLU A 139 14.90 26.44 -17.88
N LEU A 140 14.78 27.32 -16.87
CA LEU A 140 13.60 28.17 -16.68
C LEU A 140 13.53 29.33 -17.68
N SER A 141 14.69 29.84 -18.11
CA SER A 141 14.75 30.97 -19.06
C SER A 141 14.52 30.53 -20.51
N ASP A 142 14.95 29.32 -20.89
CA ASP A 142 14.65 28.73 -22.18
C ASP A 142 14.57 27.19 -22.03
N PRO A 143 13.36 26.61 -22.07
CA PRO A 143 13.14 25.17 -21.88
C PRO A 143 13.77 24.28 -22.96
N ASN A 144 14.19 24.84 -24.10
CA ASN A 144 14.78 24.07 -25.20
C ASN A 144 16.32 24.04 -25.14
N LEU A 145 16.94 24.70 -24.14
CA LEU A 145 18.38 24.66 -23.97
C LEU A 145 18.83 23.34 -23.34
N ASP A 146 19.72 22.64 -24.03
CA ASP A 146 20.45 21.51 -23.48
C ASP A 146 21.69 22.00 -22.71
N PHE A 147 21.86 21.49 -21.48
CA PHE A 147 23.00 21.74 -20.62
C PHE A 147 23.91 20.52 -20.51
N ARG A 148 25.23 20.73 -20.45
CA ARG A 148 26.25 19.68 -20.30
C ARG A 148 27.32 20.11 -19.30
N VAL A 149 27.78 19.15 -18.51
CA VAL A 149 28.90 19.34 -17.56
C VAL A 149 30.22 19.15 -18.31
N ALA A 150 31.13 20.12 -18.22
CA ALA A 150 32.46 19.99 -18.78
C ALA A 150 33.44 19.38 -17.75
N ARG A 151 34.72 19.25 -18.12
CA ARG A 151 35.73 18.57 -17.27
C ARG A 151 36.09 19.34 -16.00
N ASP A 152 35.91 20.65 -16.02
CA ASP A 152 36.02 21.55 -14.86
C ASP A 152 34.92 21.33 -13.82
N GLY A 153 33.88 20.57 -14.15
CA GLY A 153 32.74 20.29 -13.28
C GLY A 153 31.65 21.36 -13.35
N GLU A 154 31.82 22.40 -14.19
CA GLU A 154 30.83 23.45 -14.40
C GLU A 154 29.84 23.07 -15.51
N GLU A 155 28.63 23.62 -15.44
CA GLU A 155 27.58 23.40 -16.44
C GLU A 155 27.59 24.48 -17.52
N TYR A 156 27.42 24.05 -18.77
CA TYR A 156 27.40 24.92 -19.95
C TYR A 156 26.20 24.58 -20.83
N CYS A 157 25.58 25.59 -21.44
CA CYS A 157 24.66 25.32 -22.53
C CYS A 157 25.44 24.87 -23.79
N MET A 158 24.79 24.18 -24.71
CA MET A 158 25.43 23.67 -25.94
C MET A 158 26.22 24.72 -26.74
N ALA A 159 25.79 25.99 -26.70
CA ALA A 159 26.47 27.10 -27.38
C ALA A 159 27.80 27.50 -26.72
N HIS A 160 27.94 27.33 -25.40
CA HIS A 160 29.11 27.72 -24.62
C HIS A 160 29.96 26.53 -24.14
N LEU A 161 29.63 25.31 -24.58
CA LEU A 161 30.38 24.12 -24.21
C LEU A 161 31.82 24.20 -24.76
N PRO A 162 32.85 24.13 -23.90
CA PRO A 162 34.24 24.18 -24.35
C PRO A 162 34.52 23.04 -25.35
N ARG A 163 35.07 23.38 -26.52
CA ARG A 163 35.51 22.36 -27.49
C ARG A 163 36.79 21.70 -26.99
N ALA A 164 36.96 20.42 -27.29
CA ALA A 164 38.11 19.62 -26.83
C ALA A 164 39.49 20.21 -27.20
N GLU A 165 39.56 21.05 -28.25
CA GLU A 165 40.80 21.65 -28.73
C GLU A 165 41.24 22.89 -27.91
N SER A 166 40.31 23.59 -27.25
CA SER A 166 40.61 24.76 -26.40
C SER A 166 40.89 24.41 -24.94
N ALA A 167 40.45 23.24 -24.46
CA ALA A 167 40.67 22.82 -23.07
C ALA A 167 42.12 22.42 -22.77
N ILE A 168 42.89 22.02 -23.80
CA ILE A 168 44.30 21.61 -23.64
C ILE A 168 45.22 22.83 -23.48
N ALA A 169 44.76 24.03 -23.82
CA ALA A 169 45.56 25.26 -23.73
C ALA A 169 45.58 25.86 -22.31
N ASP A 170 44.56 25.62 -21.48
CA ASP A 170 44.39 26.26 -20.17
C ASP A 170 45.04 25.48 -19.01
N GLU A 171 45.39 24.20 -19.22
CA GLU A 171 46.08 23.37 -18.22
C GLU A 171 47.62 23.50 -18.25
N ARG A 172 48.21 24.36 -19.10
CA ARG A 172 49.66 24.61 -19.02
C ARG A 172 49.96 25.57 -17.87
N PRO A 173 50.70 25.14 -16.82
CA PRO A 173 51.12 26.05 -15.78
C PRO A 173 52.06 27.09 -16.41
N SER A 174 51.69 28.36 -16.26
CA SER A 174 52.56 29.50 -16.53
C SER A 174 53.76 29.39 -15.59
N GLY A 175 54.90 28.96 -16.14
CA GLY A 175 56.21 29.10 -15.51
C GLY A 175 56.63 30.55 -15.38
#